data_AF-A0A6C0BK20-F1
#
_entry.id   AF-A0A6C0BK20-F1
#
_cell.length_a   1.000
_cell.length_b   1.000
_cell.length_c   1.000
_cell.angle_alpha   90.00
_cell.angle_beta   90.00
_cell.angle_gamma   90.00
#
_symmetry.space_group_name_H-M   'P 1'
#
loop_
_entity.id
_entity.type
_entity.pdbx_description
1 polymer ?
#
loop_
_entity_poly.entity_id
_entity_poly.type
_entity_poly.pdbx_seq_one_letter_code
_entity_poly.pdbx_strand_id
1 'polypeptide(L)'
;MTITSCFYCGAPDAMIRETERLFGLKYCPMHKNAAIRDCRAYLHTNKMVRMKDAFAHPIIGQLMTYIKELSGFPVLRSSGVYQEGWILNTNQIMYPTNLVCTDDWMIPVINVKENTMKYISICSLKTTHPELIESIDKAIFCLIDGIYSKEFEEVNLPEEYPELPIVEPIVFNNYAGRVLVLPTKVHEENPEKP
;
A
#
# COMPACT_ATOMS: atom_id res chain seq x y z
N MET A 1 17.89 21.71 -8.51
CA MET A 1 16.43 21.50 -8.41
C MET A 1 16.10 20.24 -9.22
N THR A 2 15.55 19.20 -8.59
CA THR A 2 15.06 18.02 -9.31
C THR A 2 13.80 18.41 -10.07
N ILE A 3 13.84 18.31 -11.40
CA ILE A 3 12.68 18.59 -12.26
C ILE A 3 11.59 17.59 -11.90
N THR A 4 10.44 18.09 -11.43
CA THR A 4 9.28 17.25 -11.17
C THR A 4 8.70 16.85 -12.52
N SER A 5 8.74 15.55 -12.84
CA SER A 5 8.21 15.00 -14.08
C SER A 5 7.24 13.86 -13.80
N CYS A 6 6.27 13.67 -14.70
CA CYS A 6 5.38 12.52 -14.63
C CYS A 6 6.17 11.24 -14.88
N PHE A 7 6.03 10.24 -14.01
CA PHE A 7 6.68 8.93 -14.12
C PHE A 7 6.41 8.25 -15.47
N TYR A 8 5.20 8.41 -16.03
CA TYR A 8 4.75 7.71 -17.23
C TYR A 8 5.17 8.37 -18.54
N CYS A 9 5.17 9.71 -18.61
CA CYS A 9 5.41 10.43 -19.87
C CYS A 9 6.50 11.51 -19.80
N GLY A 10 7.14 11.69 -18.65
CA GLY A 10 8.19 12.71 -18.46
C GLY A 10 7.70 14.15 -18.50
N ALA A 11 6.39 14.40 -18.65
CA ALA A 11 5.84 15.74 -18.76
C ALA A 11 6.17 16.60 -17.52
N PRO A 12 6.66 17.84 -17.68
CA PRO A 12 7.09 18.69 -16.57
C PRO A 12 5.94 19.41 -15.82
N ASP A 13 6.12 19.48 -14.49
CA ASP A 13 5.62 20.35 -13.40
C ASP A 13 4.23 21.03 -13.38
N ALA A 14 3.43 21.10 -14.45
CA ALA A 14 2.22 21.95 -14.39
C ALA A 14 1.08 21.40 -13.52
N MET A 15 0.94 20.08 -13.39
CA MET A 15 -0.16 19.43 -12.66
C MET A 15 0.21 18.04 -12.11
N ILE A 16 1.48 17.85 -11.78
CA ILE A 16 1.94 16.57 -11.24
C ILE A 16 1.37 16.41 -9.84
N ARG A 17 0.65 15.31 -9.63
CA ARG A 17 0.15 14.90 -8.32
C ARG A 17 0.95 13.69 -7.85
N GLU A 18 1.16 13.63 -6.55
CA GLU A 18 1.74 12.46 -5.90
C GLU A 18 0.61 11.58 -5.38
N THR A 19 0.71 10.26 -5.55
CA THR A 19 -0.15 9.36 -4.77
C THR A 19 0.33 9.38 -3.31
N GLU A 20 -0.18 10.34 -2.55
CA GLU A 20 0.17 10.68 -1.15
C GLU A 20 0.36 9.50 -0.19
N ARG A 21 -0.18 8.32 -0.50
CA ARG A 21 -0.25 7.21 0.46
C ARG A 21 0.59 5.99 0.13
N LEU A 22 1.25 5.92 -1.03
CA LEU A 22 1.92 4.70 -1.48
C LEU A 22 3.02 5.00 -2.51
N PHE A 23 4.25 5.15 -2.03
CA PHE A 23 5.50 5.10 -2.82
C PHE A 23 5.88 6.34 -3.62
N GLY A 24 5.19 7.46 -3.45
CA GLY A 24 5.61 8.74 -4.01
C GLY A 24 5.61 8.81 -5.54
N LEU A 25 4.78 8.00 -6.20
CA LEU A 25 4.62 8.03 -7.65
C LEU A 25 4.01 9.36 -8.07
N LYS A 26 4.74 10.06 -8.94
CA LYS A 26 4.38 11.35 -9.52
C LYS A 26 3.69 11.14 -10.87
N TYR A 27 2.47 11.62 -11.02
CA TYR A 27 1.68 11.42 -12.23
C TYR A 27 1.03 12.72 -12.73
N CYS A 28 0.86 12.85 -14.05
CA CYS A 28 0.03 13.89 -14.65
C CYS A 28 -1.44 13.43 -14.74
N PRO A 29 -2.41 14.35 -14.91
CA PRO A 29 -3.84 14.00 -14.91
C PRO A 29 -4.22 12.87 -15.88
N MET A 30 -3.55 12.78 -17.03
CA MET A 30 -3.74 11.71 -18.03
C MET A 30 -3.39 10.31 -17.49
N HIS A 31 -2.39 10.19 -16.63
CA HIS A 31 -1.88 8.91 -16.12
C HIS A 31 -2.32 8.60 -14.69
N LYS A 32 -3.32 9.32 -14.17
CA LYS A 32 -3.85 9.10 -12.82
C LYS A 32 -4.31 7.65 -12.61
N ASN A 33 -5.00 7.07 -13.59
CA ASN A 33 -5.54 5.72 -13.47
C ASN A 33 -4.43 4.66 -13.50
N ALA A 34 -3.40 4.85 -14.33
CA ALA A 34 -2.21 3.99 -14.34
C ALA A 34 -1.48 4.04 -12.98
N ALA A 35 -1.32 5.24 -12.41
CA ALA A 35 -0.73 5.42 -11.08
C ALA A 35 -1.53 4.69 -9.99
N ILE A 36 -2.86 4.78 -10.01
CA ILE A 36 -3.72 4.09 -9.05
C ILE A 36 -3.62 2.56 -9.20
N ARG A 37 -3.62 2.07 -10.44
CA ARG A 37 -3.49 0.64 -10.74
C ARG A 37 -2.17 0.08 -10.24
N ASP A 38 -1.04 0.68 -10.61
CA ASP A 38 0.29 0.16 -10.24
C ASP A 38 0.47 0.18 -8.71
N CYS A 39 -0.08 1.21 -8.07
CA CYS A 39 -0.15 1.35 -6.63
C CYS A 39 -0.97 0.22 -5.96
N ARG A 40 -2.14 -0.13 -6.51
CA ARG A 40 -2.98 -1.24 -6.03
C ARG A 40 -2.38 -2.61 -6.33
N ALA A 41 -1.71 -2.77 -7.47
CA ALA A 41 -0.95 -3.97 -7.81
C ALA A 41 0.18 -4.21 -6.81
N TYR A 42 0.96 -3.17 -6.46
CA TYR A 42 1.96 -3.27 -5.41
C TYR A 42 1.35 -3.72 -4.08
N LEU A 43 0.25 -3.09 -3.66
CA LEU A 43 -0.43 -3.46 -2.41
C LEU A 43 -0.85 -4.93 -2.41
N HIS A 44 -1.44 -5.40 -3.52
CA HIS A 44 -1.85 -6.78 -3.68
C HIS A 44 -0.67 -7.75 -3.53
N THR A 45 0.41 -7.52 -4.28
CA THR A 45 1.62 -8.35 -4.24
C THR A 45 2.23 -8.41 -2.84
N ASN A 46 2.18 -7.30 -2.09
CA ASN A 46 2.70 -7.23 -0.73
C ASN A 46 1.67 -7.62 0.34
N LYS A 47 0.50 -8.13 -0.06
CA LYS A 47 -0.62 -8.50 0.83
C LYS A 47 -0.96 -7.40 1.83
N MET A 48 -1.05 -6.17 1.33
CA MET A 48 -1.40 -4.98 2.09
C MET A 48 -2.74 -4.44 1.60
N VAL A 49 -3.52 -3.86 2.49
CA VAL A 49 -4.80 -3.22 2.16
C VAL A 49 -4.87 -1.88 2.87
N ARG A 50 -5.16 -0.81 2.14
CA ARG A 50 -5.36 0.51 2.76
C ARG A 50 -6.57 0.48 3.68
N MET A 51 -6.46 1.07 4.88
CA MET A 51 -7.62 1.22 5.78
C MET A 51 -8.81 1.87 5.09
N LYS A 52 -8.58 2.88 4.23
CA LYS A 52 -9.65 3.52 3.45
C LYS A 52 -10.38 2.54 2.53
N ASP A 53 -9.65 1.65 1.85
CA ASP A 53 -10.24 0.67 0.95
C ASP A 53 -10.93 -0.45 1.75
N ALA A 54 -10.36 -0.87 2.89
CA ALA A 54 -10.99 -1.80 3.80
C ALA A 54 -12.35 -1.29 4.31
N PHE A 55 -12.44 -0.02 4.72
CA PHE A 55 -13.71 0.61 5.12
C PHE A 55 -14.71 0.73 3.97
N ALA A 56 -14.25 0.92 2.73
CA ALA A 56 -15.12 1.06 1.57
C ALA A 56 -15.65 -0.28 1.05
N HIS A 57 -14.99 -1.39 1.37
CA HIS A 57 -15.38 -2.71 0.89
C HIS A 57 -16.66 -3.21 1.58
N PRO A 58 -17.66 -3.76 0.87
CA PRO A 58 -18.97 -4.09 1.45
C PRO A 58 -18.94 -5.05 2.64
N ILE A 59 -18.07 -6.06 2.61
CA ILE A 59 -17.96 -7.08 3.67
C ILE A 59 -16.96 -6.64 4.76
N ILE A 60 -15.70 -6.44 4.38
CA ILE A 60 -14.63 -5.99 5.28
C ILE A 60 -15.00 -4.68 6.01
N GLY A 61 -15.66 -3.74 5.33
CA GLY A 61 -16.02 -2.44 5.89
C GLY A 61 -17.04 -2.54 7.03
N GLN A 62 -17.94 -3.51 7.01
CA GLN A 62 -18.87 -3.78 8.12
C GLN A 62 -18.10 -4.20 9.37
N LEU A 63 -17.18 -5.15 9.23
CA LEU A 63 -16.31 -5.61 10.31
C LEU A 63 -15.43 -4.46 10.85
N MET A 64 -14.83 -3.67 9.96
CA MET A 64 -13.97 -2.54 10.37
C MET A 64 -14.74 -1.44 11.09
N THR A 65 -15.96 -1.16 10.67
CA THR A 65 -16.84 -0.21 11.34
C THR A 65 -17.17 -0.69 12.75
N TYR A 66 -17.56 -1.96 12.89
CA TYR A 66 -17.83 -2.55 14.19
C TYR A 66 -16.61 -2.47 15.12
N ILE A 67 -15.43 -2.92 14.66
CA ILE A 67 -14.21 -2.89 15.48
C ILE A 67 -13.79 -1.46 15.86
N LYS A 68 -14.07 -0.47 15.00
CA LYS A 68 -13.84 0.94 15.30
C LYS A 68 -14.76 1.45 16.41
N GLU A 69 -15.99 0.96 16.46
CA GLU A 69 -17.01 1.34 17.45
C GLU A 69 -16.83 0.64 18.80
N LEU A 70 -16.05 -0.44 18.85
CA LEU A 70 -15.59 -1.02 20.11
C LEU A 70 -14.83 0.05 20.90
N SER A 71 -15.36 0.41 22.07
CA SER A 71 -14.79 1.38 23.01
C SER A 71 -13.56 0.85 23.76
N GLY A 72 -12.82 -0.06 23.14
CA GLY A 72 -11.72 -0.82 23.71
C GLY A 72 -11.94 -2.32 23.53
N PHE A 73 -10.88 -3.06 23.25
CA PHE A 73 -10.88 -4.52 23.33
C PHE A 73 -9.57 -5.06 23.91
N PRO A 74 -9.60 -6.26 24.53
CA PRO A 74 -8.40 -6.87 25.07
C PRO A 74 -7.46 -7.32 23.95
N VAL A 75 -6.17 -7.04 24.12
CA VAL A 75 -5.10 -7.50 23.22
C VAL A 75 -4.11 -8.35 24.00
N LEU A 76 -3.78 -9.52 23.46
CA LEU A 76 -2.77 -10.40 24.03
C LEU A 76 -1.36 -9.80 23.88
N ARG A 77 -0.67 -9.62 25.00
CA ARG A 77 0.72 -9.16 25.04
C ARG A 77 1.69 -10.34 24.85
N SER A 78 2.95 -10.02 24.52
CA SER A 78 4.01 -11.03 24.47
C SER A 78 4.25 -11.71 25.82
N SER A 79 3.83 -11.09 26.93
CA SER A 79 3.82 -11.69 28.27
C SER A 79 2.73 -12.75 28.47
N GLY A 80 1.83 -12.96 27.50
CA GLY A 80 0.69 -13.88 27.62
C GLY A 80 -0.52 -13.29 28.38
N VAL A 81 -0.45 -12.02 28.80
CA VAL A 81 -1.53 -11.34 29.52
C VAL A 81 -2.36 -10.49 28.55
N TYR A 82 -3.69 -10.55 28.69
CA TYR A 82 -4.59 -9.65 27.99
C TYR A 82 -4.54 -8.26 28.62
N GLN A 83 -4.28 -7.25 27.79
CA GLN A 83 -4.29 -5.85 28.18
C GLN A 83 -5.48 -5.15 27.54
N GLU A 84 -6.24 -4.42 28.34
CA GLU A 84 -7.41 -3.66 27.91
C GLU A 84 -7.05 -2.30 27.31
N GLY A 85 -8.05 -1.65 26.69
CA GLY A 85 -7.97 -0.25 26.25
C GLY A 85 -7.31 -0.03 24.89
N TRP A 86 -7.21 -1.09 24.07
CA TRP A 86 -6.77 -0.99 22.68
C TRP A 86 -7.93 -0.66 21.77
N ILE A 87 -7.69 0.23 20.81
CA ILE A 87 -8.66 0.61 19.79
C ILE A 87 -8.04 0.47 18.40
N LEU A 88 -8.88 0.39 17.37
CA LEU A 88 -8.44 0.39 15.99
C LEU A 88 -7.71 1.69 15.66
N ASN A 89 -6.48 1.58 15.15
CA ASN A 89 -5.70 2.74 14.76
C ASN A 89 -6.11 3.22 13.36
N THR A 90 -7.03 4.19 13.36
CA THR A 90 -7.53 4.83 12.14
C THR A 90 -6.80 6.12 11.78
N ASN A 91 -5.72 6.47 12.49
CA ASN A 91 -5.04 7.74 12.27
C ASN A 91 -4.20 7.71 10.97
N GLN A 92 -4.78 8.21 9.89
CA GLN A 92 -4.17 8.24 8.56
C GLN A 92 -3.21 9.41 8.33
N ILE A 93 -3.04 10.31 9.31
CA ILE A 93 -2.35 11.59 9.11
C ILE A 93 -0.84 11.46 9.25
N MET A 94 -0.34 10.70 10.24
CA MET A 94 1.11 10.57 10.46
C MET A 94 1.71 9.32 9.82
N TYR A 95 0.93 8.24 9.70
CA TYR A 95 1.38 7.00 9.06
C TYR A 95 0.19 6.36 8.35
N PRO A 96 0.30 5.99 7.06
CA PRO A 96 -0.74 5.21 6.40
C PRO A 96 -0.83 3.85 7.10
N THR A 97 -1.84 3.70 7.95
CA THR A 97 -2.18 2.40 8.54
C THR A 97 -2.82 1.55 7.46
N ASN A 98 -2.28 0.35 7.27
CA ASN A 98 -2.76 -0.65 6.32
C ASN A 98 -3.13 -1.90 7.10
N LEU A 99 -4.08 -2.70 6.62
CA LEU A 99 -4.12 -4.11 6.97
C LEU A 99 -2.94 -4.78 6.27
N VAL A 100 -2.30 -5.71 6.94
CA VAL A 100 -1.11 -6.40 6.42
C VAL A 100 -1.22 -7.89 6.68
N CYS A 101 -0.74 -8.72 5.76
CA CYS A 101 -0.66 -10.16 5.94
C CYS A 101 0.82 -10.58 5.94
N THR A 102 1.29 -11.14 7.06
CA THR A 102 2.57 -11.85 7.13
C THR A 102 2.31 -13.35 7.09
N ASP A 103 1.71 -13.86 8.16
CA ASP A 103 1.22 -15.24 8.32
C ASP A 103 -0.30 -15.29 8.48
N ASP A 104 -0.87 -14.23 9.06
CA ASP A 104 -2.30 -13.98 9.19
C ASP A 104 -2.59 -12.51 8.86
N TRP A 105 -3.83 -12.19 8.54
CA TRP A 105 -4.25 -10.82 8.32
C TRP A 105 -4.32 -10.07 9.64
N MET A 106 -3.63 -8.94 9.68
CA MET A 106 -3.47 -8.13 10.89
C MET A 106 -4.04 -6.73 10.70
N ILE A 107 -4.61 -6.21 11.79
CA ILE A 107 -5.09 -4.83 11.89
C ILE A 107 -4.18 -4.00 12.81
N PRO A 108 -3.98 -2.71 12.49
CA PRO A 108 -3.25 -1.79 13.33
C PRO A 108 -4.11 -1.32 14.49
N VAL A 109 -3.60 -1.44 15.71
CA VAL A 109 -4.26 -1.02 16.94
C VAL A 109 -3.36 -0.08 17.74
N ILE A 110 -3.98 0.78 18.54
CA ILE A 110 -3.28 1.73 19.41
C ILE A 110 -3.85 1.67 20.82
N ASN A 111 -2.97 1.68 21.82
CA ASN A 111 -3.32 1.99 23.19
C ASN A 111 -3.08 3.48 23.41
N VAL A 112 -4.17 4.25 23.55
CA VAL A 112 -4.11 5.72 23.65
C VAL A 112 -3.41 6.17 24.94
N LYS A 113 -3.58 5.42 26.04
CA LYS A 113 -2.98 5.75 27.34
C LYS A 113 -1.45 5.59 27.32
N GLU A 114 -0.97 4.54 26.67
CA GLU A 114 0.47 4.21 26.58
C GLU A 114 1.14 4.75 25.31
N ASN A 115 0.39 5.42 24.45
CA ASN A 115 0.82 5.88 23.12
C ASN A 115 1.58 4.80 22.32
N THR A 116 1.10 3.55 22.42
CA THR A 116 1.76 2.38 21.83
C THR A 116 0.94 1.82 20.69
N MET A 117 1.56 1.59 19.54
CA MET A 117 0.94 0.97 18.37
C MET A 117 1.39 -0.48 18.21
N LYS A 118 0.49 -1.34 17.74
CA LYS A 118 0.78 -2.75 17.46
C LYS A 118 -0.07 -3.25 16.30
N TYR A 119 0.36 -4.31 15.65
CA TYR A 119 -0.48 -5.11 14.76
C TYR A 119 -0.97 -6.37 15.50
N ILE A 120 -2.26 -6.64 15.41
CA ILE A 120 -2.85 -7.87 15.96
C ILE A 120 -3.54 -8.65 14.84
N SER A 121 -3.55 -9.97 14.95
CA SER A 121 -4.34 -10.83 14.07
C SER A 121 -5.83 -10.51 14.20
N ILE A 122 -6.52 -10.39 13.07
CA ILE A 122 -7.99 -10.25 13.06
C ILE A 122 -8.63 -11.51 13.68
N CYS A 123 -8.06 -12.69 13.43
CA CYS A 123 -8.55 -13.95 14.01
C CYS A 123 -8.48 -13.97 15.54
N SER A 124 -7.57 -13.21 16.17
CA SER A 124 -7.52 -13.11 17.63
C SER A 124 -8.78 -12.50 18.25
N LEU A 125 -9.52 -11.70 17.47
CA LEU A 125 -10.80 -11.13 17.91
C LEU A 125 -11.90 -12.19 18.02
N LYS A 126 -11.76 -13.37 17.41
CA LYS A 126 -12.75 -14.46 17.57
C LYS A 126 -12.84 -14.95 19.02
N THR A 127 -11.73 -14.86 19.76
CA THR A 127 -11.67 -15.28 21.15
C THR A 127 -12.32 -14.26 22.08
N THR A 128 -12.14 -12.96 21.79
CA THR A 128 -12.64 -11.86 22.62
C THR A 128 -14.04 -11.40 22.22
N HIS A 129 -14.42 -11.64 20.96
CA HIS A 129 -15.70 -11.28 20.33
C HIS A 129 -16.27 -12.46 19.52
N PRO A 130 -16.75 -13.54 20.17
CA PRO A 130 -17.31 -14.70 19.49
C PRO A 130 -18.49 -14.38 18.57
N GLU A 131 -19.25 -13.32 18.85
CA GLU A 131 -20.33 -12.80 18.03
C GLU A 131 -19.88 -12.35 16.64
N LEU A 132 -18.58 -12.08 16.44
CA LEU A 132 -18.01 -11.65 15.18
C LEU A 132 -17.43 -12.78 14.33
N ILE A 133 -17.44 -14.04 14.78
CA ILE A 133 -16.74 -15.14 14.11
C ILE A 133 -17.11 -15.22 12.62
N GLU A 134 -18.41 -15.21 12.28
CA GLU A 134 -18.87 -15.30 10.90
C GLU A 134 -18.41 -14.08 10.06
N SER A 135 -18.50 -12.88 10.63
CA SER A 135 -18.06 -11.64 9.98
C SER A 135 -16.55 -11.62 9.75
N ILE A 136 -15.77 -12.12 10.72
CA ILE A 136 -14.32 -12.28 10.62
C ILE A 136 -13.98 -13.26 9.52
N ASP A 137 -14.62 -14.43 9.48
CA ASP A 137 -14.34 -15.45 8.46
C ASP A 137 -14.63 -14.94 7.05
N LYS A 138 -15.76 -14.26 6.86
CA LYS A 138 -16.10 -13.63 5.57
C LYS A 138 -15.09 -12.55 5.18
N ALA A 139 -14.67 -11.71 6.12
CA ALA A 139 -13.70 -10.65 5.84
C ALA A 139 -12.33 -11.23 5.48
N ILE A 140 -11.86 -12.26 6.20
CA ILE A 140 -10.61 -12.97 5.90
C ILE A 140 -10.68 -13.62 4.52
N PHE A 141 -11.80 -14.26 4.17
CA PHE A 141 -11.99 -14.82 2.83
C PHE A 141 -11.84 -13.75 1.74
N CYS A 142 -12.51 -12.60 1.89
CA CYS A 142 -12.37 -11.49 0.94
C CYS A 142 -10.94 -10.92 0.87
N LEU A 143 -10.24 -10.89 2.00
CA LEU A 143 -8.86 -10.42 2.06
C LEU A 143 -7.89 -11.39 1.36
N ILE A 144 -8.10 -12.70 1.51
CA ILE A 144 -7.33 -13.75 0.84
C ILE A 144 -7.59 -13.74 -0.68
N ASP A 145 -8.85 -13.63 -1.09
CA ASP A 145 -9.24 -13.49 -2.51
C ASP A 145 -8.63 -12.23 -3.16
N GLY A 146 -8.32 -11.23 -2.33
CA GLY A 146 -7.55 -10.06 -2.71
C GLY A 146 -8.43 -8.94 -3.22
N ILE A 147 -8.55 -7.85 -2.45
CA ILE A 147 -9.42 -6.72 -2.77
C ILE A 147 -9.00 -5.93 -4.04
N TYR A 148 -7.78 -6.17 -4.52
CA TYR A 148 -7.19 -5.52 -5.68
C TYR A 148 -6.99 -6.48 -6.87
N SER A 149 -7.44 -7.74 -6.77
CA SER A 149 -7.20 -8.78 -7.78
C SER A 149 -7.72 -8.40 -9.17
N LYS A 150 -8.90 -7.77 -9.24
CA LYS A 150 -9.53 -7.35 -10.50
C LYS A 150 -8.77 -6.26 -11.27
N GLU A 151 -7.93 -5.48 -10.60
CA GLU A 151 -7.11 -4.46 -11.30
C GLU A 151 -5.94 -5.05 -12.07
N PHE A 152 -5.71 -6.36 -11.90
CA PHE A 152 -4.78 -7.14 -12.67
C PHE A 152 -5.43 -7.73 -13.94
N GLU A 153 -6.76 -7.94 -13.91
CA GLU A 153 -7.51 -8.58 -15.01
C GLU A 153 -8.01 -7.56 -16.05
N GLU A 154 -8.33 -6.34 -15.63
CA GLU A 154 -8.64 -5.24 -16.54
C GLU A 154 -7.34 -4.53 -16.96
N VAL A 155 -6.73 -4.96 -18.07
CA VAL A 155 -6.07 -4.14 -19.13
C VAL A 155 -4.99 -4.95 -19.85
N ASN A 156 -5.15 -5.08 -21.18
CA ASN A 156 -4.07 -5.41 -22.12
C ASN A 156 -2.84 -4.55 -21.79
N LEU A 157 -1.78 -5.19 -21.30
CA LEU A 157 -0.50 -4.54 -21.06
C LEU A 157 -0.08 -3.86 -22.37
N PRO A 158 0.32 -2.58 -22.38
CA PRO A 158 1.11 -2.07 -23.50
C PRO A 158 2.35 -2.97 -23.60
N GLU A 159 2.61 -3.51 -24.79
CA GLU A 159 3.72 -4.45 -25.07
C GLU A 159 5.10 -3.89 -24.68
N GLU A 160 5.20 -2.57 -24.47
CA GLU A 160 6.42 -1.89 -24.06
C GLU A 160 6.27 -1.26 -22.68
N TYR A 161 6.88 -1.90 -21.68
CA TYR A 161 7.25 -1.21 -20.46
C TYR A 161 8.42 -0.28 -20.76
N PRO A 162 8.44 0.98 -20.29
CA PRO A 162 9.68 1.73 -20.27
C PRO A 162 10.69 0.94 -19.45
N GLU A 163 11.88 0.69 -20.00
CA GLU A 163 12.96 0.00 -19.30
C GLU A 163 13.14 0.65 -17.92
N LEU A 164 13.01 -0.16 -16.87
CA LEU A 164 13.20 0.32 -15.52
C LEU A 164 14.63 0.87 -15.41
N PRO A 165 14.83 2.10 -14.90
CA PRO A 165 16.16 2.64 -14.74
C PRO A 165 17.00 1.71 -13.87
N ILE A 166 18.16 1.31 -14.40
CA ILE A 166 19.09 0.42 -13.70
C ILE A 166 19.71 1.25 -12.57
N VAL A 167 19.55 0.78 -11.33
CA VAL A 167 20.17 1.41 -10.16
C VAL A 167 21.46 0.66 -9.86
N GLU A 168 22.59 1.25 -10.22
CA GLU A 168 23.91 0.65 -9.98
C GLU A 168 24.52 1.21 -8.69
N PRO A 169 25.09 0.34 -7.83
CA PRO A 169 25.88 0.78 -6.70
C PRO A 169 27.21 1.36 -7.22
N ILE A 170 27.55 2.58 -6.81
CA ILE A 170 28.83 3.19 -7.14
C ILE A 170 29.53 3.66 -5.86
N VAL A 171 30.86 3.73 -5.92
CA VAL A 171 31.65 4.43 -4.89
C VAL A 171 32.24 5.67 -5.53
N PHE A 172 31.83 6.85 -5.03
CA PHE A 172 32.35 8.14 -5.47
C PHE A 172 32.95 8.88 -4.27
N ASN A 173 34.22 9.26 -4.35
CA ASN A 173 34.95 9.93 -3.27
C ASN A 173 34.85 9.21 -1.90
N ASN A 174 35.05 7.89 -1.86
CA ASN A 174 34.93 7.04 -0.66
C ASN A 174 33.53 6.98 -0.02
N TYR A 175 32.48 7.47 -0.69
CA TYR A 175 31.10 7.28 -0.27
C TYR A 175 30.40 6.27 -1.17
N ALA A 176 29.76 5.28 -0.55
CA ALA A 176 28.88 4.34 -1.26
C ALA A 176 27.56 5.04 -1.59
N GLY A 177 27.23 5.10 -2.88
CA GLY A 177 26.01 5.68 -3.41
C GLY A 177 25.32 4.74 -4.39
N ARG A 178 24.18 5.19 -4.91
CA ARG A 178 23.46 4.52 -5.99
C ARG A 178 23.23 5.55 -7.08
N VAL A 179 23.56 5.22 -8.32
CA VAL A 179 23.27 6.08 -9.48
C VAL A 179 22.15 5.46 -10.29
N LEU A 180 21.21 6.31 -10.68
CA LEU A 180 20.14 5.99 -11.59
C LEU A 180 20.71 6.10 -13.02
N VAL A 181 20.92 4.97 -13.68
CA VAL A 181 21.29 4.92 -15.09
C VAL A 181 20.02 5.01 -15.90
N LEU A 182 19.83 6.14 -16.59
CA LEU A 182 18.72 6.31 -17.52
C LEU A 182 19.03 5.53 -18.79
N PRO A 183 18.06 4.77 -19.34
CA PRO A 183 18.25 4.09 -20.62
C PRO A 183 18.55 5.13 -21.70
N THR A 184 19.75 5.06 -22.28
CA THR A 184 20.14 5.86 -23.44
C THR A 184 19.25 5.45 -24.61
N LYS A 185 18.33 6.33 -25.02
CA LYS A 185 17.73 6.23 -26.35
C LYS A 185 18.87 6.33 -27.35
N VAL A 186 19.19 5.21 -28.00
CA VAL A 186 20.03 5.21 -29.19
C VAL A 186 19.27 6.05 -30.21
N HIS A 187 19.74 7.27 -30.45
CA HIS A 187 19.29 8.03 -31.61
C HIS A 187 19.77 7.24 -32.83
N GLU A 188 18.84 6.58 -33.52
CA GLU A 188 19.08 6.11 -34.88
C GLU A 188 19.39 7.36 -35.72
N GLU A 189 20.68 7.59 -35.97
CA GLU A 189 21.11 8.49 -37.02
C GLU A 189 20.57 7.95 -38.34
N ASN A 190 19.58 8.64 -38.87
CA ASN A 190 19.01 8.38 -40.18
C ASN A 190 20.13 8.63 -41.22
N PRO A 191 20.64 7.61 -41.94
CA PRO A 191 21.67 7.87 -42.94
C PRO A 191 21.00 8.58 -44.11
N GLU A 192 21.51 9.78 -44.41
CA GLU A 192 21.17 10.58 -45.58
C GLU A 192 21.15 9.68 -46.83
N LYS A 193 20.03 9.68 -47.55
CA LYS A 193 19.95 9.08 -48.89
C LYS A 193 20.41 10.12 -49.93
N PRO A 194 21.32 9.75 -50.85
CA PRO A 194 21.82 10.63 -51.91
C PRO A 194 20.76 10.97 -52.97
#